data_AF-A0A0G4FMR9-F1
#
_entry.id   AF-A0A0G4FMR9-F1
#
_cell.length_a   1.000
_cell.length_b   1.000
_cell.length_c   1.000
_cell.angle_alpha   90.00
_cell.angle_beta   90.00
_cell.angle_gamma   90.00
#
_symmetry.space_group_name_H-M   'P 1'
#
loop_
_entity.id
_entity.type
_entity.pdbx_description
1 polymer ?
#
loop_
_entity_poly.entity_id
_entity_poly.type
_entity_poly.pdbx_seq_one_letter_code
_entity_poly.pdbx_strand_id
1 'polypeptide(L)'
;MGDLPDNDASSLGLGSSARGGNPTAEGDEVLKAHIESFLKRQNMTAVLRFDIEGADHLRDALHVLESSGDWCRHSRAILCILKQREYVPSLPLTITHDDVKRVAAFQDCPVPVKQFSLFSHLLNGDHNMTLDRRDDGAVTMGGQWLNIYTRDTLPAVKDYFKQEHPFLKSSDPENPPCSYMYRNFGRRDYAGFHDAVLLHMGSGFGDKECHNVLGTGSKIPKKEETVSFRDQRIAELVAQMPPPWHRITMTCLCGEREDTEVKQLRRLYLCGDDPNDSFLTYLQCATRGVFQDAKMMYLNTFETPLPPPGGWELWPDWKPSRFPATVEVARREMGSDFDLIFGEKMRRAEARV
;
A
#
# COMPACT_ATOMS: atom_id res chain seq x y z
N MET A 1 20.15 -87.67 -14.70
CA MET A 1 18.68 -87.46 -14.74
C MET A 1 18.36 -86.47 -13.63
N GLY A 2 18.07 -85.19 -13.88
CA GLY A 2 17.80 -84.50 -15.13
C GLY A 2 18.50 -83.14 -15.18
N ASP A 3 18.57 -82.64 -16.40
CA ASP A 3 19.44 -81.60 -16.91
C ASP A 3 19.04 -80.18 -16.50
N LEU A 4 20.05 -79.33 -16.33
CA LEU A 4 19.96 -77.88 -16.23
C LEU A 4 19.80 -77.28 -17.64
N PRO A 5 18.91 -76.31 -17.85
CA PRO A 5 18.96 -75.51 -19.06
C PRO A 5 19.85 -74.28 -18.85
N ASP A 6 20.89 -74.21 -19.68
CA ASP A 6 21.52 -72.96 -20.12
C ASP A 6 20.48 -72.07 -20.81
N ASN A 7 20.53 -70.76 -20.56
CA ASN A 7 19.99 -69.78 -21.50
C ASN A 7 20.68 -68.42 -21.38
N ASP A 8 21.52 -68.20 -22.38
CA ASP A 8 21.63 -67.02 -23.24
C ASP A 8 21.86 -65.63 -22.63
N ALA A 9 23.12 -65.23 -22.83
CA ALA A 9 23.62 -63.86 -22.93
C ALA A 9 22.81 -63.04 -23.94
N SER A 10 22.02 -62.09 -23.43
CA SER A 10 21.53 -60.95 -24.20
C SER A 10 22.33 -59.71 -23.80
N SER A 11 23.07 -59.19 -24.78
CA SER A 11 23.85 -57.96 -24.68
C SER A 11 22.97 -56.76 -24.30
N LEU A 12 23.17 -56.22 -23.11
CA LEU A 12 22.75 -54.87 -22.77
C LEU A 12 23.72 -53.90 -23.43
N GLY A 13 23.32 -53.35 -24.57
CA GLY A 13 23.94 -52.16 -25.13
C GLY A 13 23.81 -51.01 -24.14
N LEU A 14 24.91 -50.69 -23.46
CA LEU A 14 25.11 -49.43 -22.76
C LEU A 14 25.14 -48.31 -23.81
N GLY A 15 23.96 -47.86 -24.22
CA GLY A 15 23.76 -46.55 -24.82
C GLY A 15 24.09 -45.51 -23.76
N SER A 16 25.37 -45.17 -23.65
CA SER A 16 25.86 -43.99 -22.93
C SER A 16 25.34 -42.75 -23.64
N SER A 17 24.06 -42.45 -23.44
CA SER A 17 23.50 -41.14 -23.71
C SER A 17 24.07 -40.23 -22.63
N ALA A 18 25.18 -39.60 -22.96
CA ALA A 18 25.80 -38.52 -22.20
C ALA A 18 24.76 -37.43 -21.95
N ARG A 19 23.99 -37.57 -20.86
CA ARG A 19 23.38 -36.45 -20.15
C ARG A 19 24.51 -35.71 -19.45
N GLY A 20 25.32 -35.01 -20.23
CA GLY A 20 26.12 -33.90 -19.74
C GLY A 20 25.18 -32.74 -19.44
N GLY A 21 24.28 -32.93 -18.48
CA GLY A 21 23.52 -31.81 -17.90
C GLY A 21 24.55 -30.91 -17.23
N ASN A 22 24.62 -29.66 -17.65
CA ASN A 22 25.51 -28.69 -17.04
C ASN A 22 25.05 -28.53 -15.58
N PRO A 23 25.81 -28.96 -14.56
CA PRO A 23 25.34 -28.99 -13.17
C PRO A 23 24.96 -27.61 -12.63
N THR A 24 25.40 -26.55 -13.30
CA THR A 24 24.99 -25.17 -13.03
C THR A 24 23.54 -24.89 -13.39
N ALA A 25 23.04 -25.45 -14.50
CA ALA A 25 21.67 -25.23 -14.94
C ALA A 25 20.65 -25.89 -14.00
N GLU A 26 20.98 -27.06 -13.44
CA GLU A 26 20.10 -27.75 -12.48
C GLU A 26 19.97 -26.96 -11.16
N GLY A 27 21.05 -26.35 -10.68
CA GLY A 27 21.03 -25.51 -9.48
C GLY A 27 20.18 -24.24 -9.66
N ASP A 28 20.28 -23.59 -10.82
CA ASP A 28 19.51 -22.37 -11.13
C ASP A 28 18.01 -22.65 -11.16
N GLU A 29 17.58 -23.75 -11.78
CA GLU A 29 16.16 -24.12 -11.87
C GLU A 29 15.56 -24.45 -10.49
N VAL A 30 16.32 -25.07 -9.59
CA VAL A 30 15.88 -25.31 -8.20
C VAL A 30 15.66 -23.98 -7.46
N LEU A 31 16.57 -23.01 -7.61
CA LEU A 31 16.44 -21.71 -6.96
C LEU A 31 15.27 -20.89 -7.53
N LYS A 32 15.07 -20.88 -8.86
CA LYS A 32 13.91 -20.26 -9.48
C LYS A 32 12.60 -20.86 -8.96
N ALA A 33 12.52 -22.20 -8.88
CA ALA A 33 11.36 -22.89 -8.34
C ALA A 33 11.08 -22.53 -6.86
N HIS A 34 12.13 -22.32 -6.06
CA HIS A 34 12.00 -21.83 -4.68
C HIS A 34 11.44 -20.40 -4.62
N ILE A 35 11.95 -19.49 -5.46
CA ILE A 35 11.46 -18.11 -5.56
C ILE A 35 9.98 -18.11 -5.98
N GLU A 36 9.61 -18.85 -7.02
CA GLU A 36 8.22 -18.97 -7.48
C GLU A 36 7.30 -19.54 -6.40
N SER A 37 7.75 -20.58 -5.68
CA SER A 37 7.04 -21.17 -4.55
C SER A 37 6.85 -20.16 -3.41
N PHE A 38 7.88 -19.35 -3.11
CA PHE A 38 7.78 -18.26 -2.14
C PHE A 38 6.72 -17.24 -2.57
N LEU A 39 6.80 -16.73 -3.80
CA LEU A 39 5.82 -15.76 -4.33
C LEU A 39 4.41 -16.32 -4.31
N LYS A 40 4.22 -17.59 -4.66
CA LYS A 40 2.91 -18.25 -4.63
C LYS A 40 2.36 -18.35 -3.21
N ARG A 41 3.19 -18.77 -2.24
CA ARG A 41 2.80 -18.83 -0.82
C ARG A 41 2.45 -17.46 -0.26
N GLN A 42 3.14 -16.42 -0.72
CA GLN A 42 2.89 -15.03 -0.31
C GLN A 42 1.84 -14.30 -1.17
N ASN A 43 1.15 -15.00 -2.08
CA ASN A 43 0.18 -14.40 -3.00
C ASN A 43 0.74 -13.19 -3.80
N MET A 44 2.03 -13.24 -4.16
CA MET A 44 2.77 -12.18 -4.85
C MET A 44 2.96 -12.44 -6.36
N THR A 45 2.63 -13.63 -6.87
CA THR A 45 2.86 -13.99 -8.29
C THR A 45 2.13 -13.09 -9.29
N ALA A 46 1.02 -12.47 -8.87
CA ALA A 46 0.27 -11.53 -9.71
C ALA A 46 0.87 -10.12 -9.72
N VAL A 47 1.80 -9.80 -8.80
CA VAL A 47 2.33 -8.43 -8.62
C VAL A 47 3.85 -8.34 -8.76
N LEU A 48 4.58 -9.45 -8.60
CA LEU A 48 6.03 -9.54 -8.77
C LEU A 48 6.41 -10.76 -9.60
N ARG A 49 7.46 -10.61 -10.40
CA ARG A 49 8.13 -11.65 -11.17
C ARG A 49 9.64 -11.39 -11.10
N PHE A 50 10.45 -12.44 -11.03
CA PHE A 50 11.91 -12.31 -11.06
C PHE A 50 12.46 -12.73 -12.42
N ASP A 51 13.35 -11.91 -12.97
CA ASP A 51 14.10 -12.17 -14.20
C ASP A 51 15.60 -12.05 -13.87
N ILE A 52 16.14 -13.13 -13.29
CA ILE A 52 17.49 -13.20 -12.75
C ILE A 52 18.14 -14.49 -13.23
N GLU A 53 19.37 -14.36 -13.73
CA GLU A 53 20.20 -15.47 -14.17
C GLU A 53 21.42 -15.65 -13.24
N GLY A 54 21.86 -16.90 -13.09
CA GLY A 54 23.02 -17.28 -12.29
C GLY A 54 22.67 -17.59 -10.83
N ALA A 55 23.17 -18.74 -10.36
CA ALA A 55 22.92 -19.27 -9.01
C ALA A 55 23.17 -18.26 -7.89
N ASP A 56 24.24 -17.47 -7.96
CA ASP A 56 24.58 -16.52 -6.88
C ASP A 56 23.56 -15.39 -6.79
N HIS A 57 23.15 -14.82 -7.92
CA HIS A 57 22.12 -13.77 -7.93
C HIS A 57 20.75 -14.31 -7.51
N LEU A 58 20.41 -15.54 -7.89
CA LEU A 58 19.19 -16.20 -7.46
C LEU A 58 19.18 -16.48 -5.94
N ARG A 59 20.34 -16.83 -5.36
CA ARG A 59 20.49 -16.96 -3.90
C ARG A 59 20.29 -15.62 -3.20
N ASP A 60 20.87 -14.53 -3.74
CA ASP A 60 20.68 -13.19 -3.19
C ASP A 60 19.20 -12.78 -3.23
N ALA A 61 18.51 -13.05 -4.34
CA ALA A 61 17.08 -12.78 -4.48
C ALA A 61 16.24 -13.58 -3.46
N LEU A 62 16.52 -14.88 -3.32
CA LEU A 62 15.84 -15.72 -2.33
C LEU A 62 16.12 -15.22 -0.90
N HIS A 63 17.37 -14.85 -0.59
CA HIS A 63 17.74 -14.30 0.70
C HIS A 63 16.99 -13.00 1.01
N VAL A 64 16.87 -12.08 0.04
CA VAL A 64 16.07 -10.85 0.19
C VAL A 64 14.61 -11.18 0.47
N LEU A 65 14.01 -12.11 -0.27
CA LEU A 65 12.61 -12.51 -0.08
C LEU A 65 12.38 -13.10 1.32
N GLU A 66 13.21 -14.04 1.75
CA GLU A 66 13.09 -14.75 3.03
C GLU A 66 13.39 -13.85 4.24
N SER A 67 14.34 -12.91 4.11
CA SER A 67 14.73 -11.99 5.20
C SER A 67 13.85 -10.74 5.33
N SER A 68 12.89 -10.57 4.42
CA SER A 68 12.01 -9.39 4.36
C SER A 68 10.58 -9.67 4.81
N GLY A 69 10.34 -10.66 5.68
CA GLY A 69 9.06 -10.82 6.39
C GLY A 69 7.82 -11.05 5.49
N ASP A 70 6.64 -10.62 5.98
CA ASP A 70 5.35 -10.82 5.28
C ASP A 70 5.14 -9.81 4.13
N TRP A 71 5.06 -10.33 2.91
CA TRP A 71 4.84 -9.52 1.69
C TRP A 71 3.36 -9.35 1.36
N CYS A 72 2.49 -10.25 1.83
CA CYS A 72 1.13 -10.42 1.35
C CYS A 72 0.26 -9.19 1.60
N ARG A 73 0.47 -8.53 2.75
CA ARG A 73 -0.49 -7.55 3.27
C ARG A 73 -0.30 -6.16 2.70
N HIS A 74 0.89 -5.59 2.81
CA HIS A 74 1.13 -4.18 2.46
C HIS A 74 1.82 -4.03 1.11
N SER A 75 2.88 -4.80 0.85
CA SER A 75 3.62 -4.72 -0.41
C SER A 75 2.75 -5.06 -1.62
N ARG A 76 1.94 -6.13 -1.54
CA ARG A 76 0.93 -6.45 -2.57
C ARG A 76 -0.02 -5.28 -2.81
N ALA A 77 -0.62 -4.76 -1.74
CA ALA A 77 -1.57 -3.66 -1.81
C ALA A 77 -0.96 -2.40 -2.44
N ILE A 78 0.25 -2.03 -2.04
CA ILE A 78 0.99 -0.90 -2.59
C ILE A 78 1.18 -1.07 -4.10
N LEU A 79 1.62 -2.25 -4.56
CA LEU A 79 1.80 -2.54 -5.99
C LEU A 79 0.48 -2.47 -6.77
N CYS A 80 -0.60 -3.04 -6.23
CA CYS A 80 -1.93 -2.94 -6.84
C CYS A 80 -2.37 -1.47 -6.97
N ILE A 81 -2.23 -0.69 -5.89
CA ILE A 81 -2.57 0.74 -5.88
C ILE A 81 -1.69 1.51 -6.87
N LEU A 82 -0.39 1.23 -6.94
CA LEU A 82 0.52 1.83 -7.93
C LEU A 82 0.04 1.59 -9.37
N LYS A 83 -0.42 0.37 -9.67
CA LYS A 83 -0.99 0.03 -10.99
C LYS A 83 -2.30 0.76 -11.26
N GLN A 84 -3.24 0.79 -10.30
CA GLN A 84 -4.50 1.53 -10.45
C GLN A 84 -4.29 3.03 -10.64
N ARG A 85 -3.15 3.55 -10.16
CA ARG A 85 -2.77 4.96 -10.31
C ARG A 85 -1.82 5.21 -11.47
N GLU A 86 -1.58 4.18 -12.28
CA GLU A 86 -0.72 4.23 -13.46
C GLU A 86 0.71 4.72 -13.14
N TYR A 87 1.18 4.50 -11.91
CA TYR A 87 2.57 4.69 -11.52
C TYR A 87 3.47 3.57 -12.02
N VAL A 88 2.87 2.43 -12.29
CA VAL A 88 3.51 1.32 -12.99
C VAL A 88 2.63 0.94 -14.18
N PRO A 89 3.22 0.62 -15.34
CA PRO A 89 2.45 0.35 -16.55
C PRO A 89 1.66 -0.96 -16.46
N SER A 90 2.16 -1.94 -15.71
CA SER A 90 1.56 -3.26 -15.60
C SER A 90 2.05 -3.99 -14.35
N LEU A 91 1.29 -5.01 -13.96
CA LEU A 91 1.70 -6.04 -13.01
C LEU A 91 1.68 -7.41 -13.71
N PRO A 92 2.55 -8.37 -13.32
CA PRO A 92 3.57 -8.24 -12.27
C PRO A 92 4.73 -7.32 -12.67
N LEU A 93 5.38 -6.68 -11.69
CA LEU A 93 6.65 -5.98 -11.91
C LEU A 93 7.78 -7.01 -12.07
N THR A 94 8.63 -6.79 -13.07
CA THR A 94 9.83 -7.59 -13.28
C THR A 94 10.96 -7.07 -12.40
N ILE A 95 11.47 -7.94 -11.53
CA ILE A 95 12.60 -7.70 -10.64
C ILE A 95 13.85 -8.33 -11.24
N THR A 96 14.86 -7.51 -11.46
CA THR A 96 16.15 -7.88 -12.01
C THR A 96 17.19 -8.05 -10.89
N HIS A 97 18.38 -8.49 -11.27
CA HIS A 97 19.49 -8.62 -10.33
C HIS A 97 19.95 -7.26 -9.76
N ASP A 98 19.93 -6.20 -10.56
CA ASP A 98 20.33 -4.86 -10.10
C ASP A 98 19.37 -4.34 -9.01
N ASP A 99 18.11 -4.73 -9.09
CA ASP A 99 17.06 -4.39 -8.11
C ASP A 99 17.37 -5.08 -6.77
N VAL A 100 17.75 -6.35 -6.80
CA VAL A 100 18.15 -7.13 -5.62
C VAL A 100 19.41 -6.54 -4.98
N LYS A 101 20.41 -6.17 -5.78
CA LYS A 101 21.64 -5.52 -5.30
C LYS A 101 21.36 -4.22 -4.55
N ARG A 102 20.39 -3.42 -5.00
CA ARG A 102 20.02 -2.17 -4.32
C ARG A 102 19.51 -2.40 -2.90
N VAL A 103 18.86 -3.54 -2.64
CA VAL A 103 18.38 -3.90 -1.30
C VAL A 103 19.54 -4.06 -0.30
N ALA A 104 20.74 -4.41 -0.77
CA ALA A 104 21.94 -4.50 0.08
C ALA A 104 22.22 -3.20 0.84
N ALA A 105 21.92 -2.04 0.25
CA ALA A 105 22.09 -0.74 0.89
C ALA A 105 21.11 -0.52 2.06
N PHE A 106 20.07 -1.34 2.22
CA PHE A 106 19.03 -1.20 3.24
C PHE A 106 18.95 -2.39 4.21
N GLN A 107 19.97 -3.25 4.28
CA GLN A 107 19.92 -4.50 5.06
C GLN A 107 19.67 -4.31 6.56
N ASP A 108 20.13 -3.20 7.13
CA ASP A 108 19.91 -2.79 8.52
C ASP A 108 18.62 -1.99 8.74
N CYS A 109 17.89 -1.67 7.66
CA CYS A 109 16.60 -1.01 7.77
C CYS A 109 15.49 -2.01 8.15
N PRO A 110 14.37 -1.51 8.72
CA PRO A 110 13.21 -2.34 8.99
C PRO A 110 12.66 -3.03 7.73
N VAL A 111 12.02 -4.18 7.95
CA VAL A 111 11.47 -5.04 6.90
C VAL A 111 10.69 -4.29 5.81
N PRO A 112 9.73 -3.39 6.11
CA PRO A 112 8.98 -2.65 5.09
C PRO A 112 9.85 -1.84 4.13
N VAL A 113 10.96 -1.30 4.64
CA VAL A 113 11.88 -0.46 3.87
C VAL A 113 12.70 -1.34 2.92
N LYS A 114 13.10 -2.53 3.38
CA LYS A 114 13.76 -3.55 2.54
C LYS A 114 12.83 -4.08 1.44
N GLN A 115 11.58 -4.36 1.77
CA GLN A 115 10.58 -4.79 0.79
C GLN A 115 10.37 -3.71 -0.28
N PHE A 116 10.15 -2.47 0.15
CA PHE A 116 9.87 -1.36 -0.76
C PHE A 116 11.11 -0.94 -1.57
N SER A 117 12.32 -1.04 -1.01
CA SER A 117 13.55 -0.69 -1.72
C SER A 117 13.78 -1.56 -2.96
N LEU A 118 13.28 -2.81 -2.95
CA LEU A 118 13.35 -3.73 -4.09
C LEU A 118 12.74 -3.14 -5.36
N PHE A 119 11.64 -2.38 -5.26
CA PHE A 119 10.93 -1.86 -6.44
C PHE A 119 10.76 -0.34 -6.45
N SER A 120 11.15 0.38 -5.39
CA SER A 120 10.96 1.84 -5.29
C SER A 120 11.60 2.64 -6.43
N HIS A 121 12.73 2.18 -6.96
CA HIS A 121 13.45 2.83 -8.06
C HIS A 121 12.80 2.56 -9.44
N LEU A 122 11.90 1.58 -9.53
CA LEU A 122 11.08 1.33 -10.72
C LEU A 122 9.89 2.30 -10.79
N LEU A 123 9.60 2.99 -9.68
CA LEU A 123 8.52 3.97 -9.56
C LEU A 123 9.01 5.32 -10.11
N ASN A 124 9.33 5.35 -11.41
CA ASN A 124 9.76 6.55 -12.11
C ASN A 124 8.55 7.39 -12.55
N GLY A 125 8.64 8.71 -12.32
CA GLY A 125 7.61 9.68 -12.74
C GLY A 125 7.61 10.94 -11.87
N ASP A 126 6.61 11.79 -12.06
CA ASP A 126 6.48 13.10 -11.39
C ASP A 126 6.38 13.05 -9.86
N HIS A 127 6.17 11.86 -9.30
CA HIS A 127 5.91 11.67 -7.88
C HIS A 127 7.11 11.19 -7.08
N ASN A 128 8.24 10.91 -7.76
CA ASN A 128 9.53 10.44 -7.23
C ASN A 128 9.40 9.73 -5.87
N MET A 129 9.21 8.41 -5.89
CA MET A 129 9.11 7.61 -4.65
C MET A 129 10.33 6.73 -4.42
N THR A 130 11.43 7.00 -5.13
CA THR A 130 12.66 6.24 -5.00
C THR A 130 13.19 6.35 -3.58
N LEU A 131 13.54 5.21 -2.99
CA LEU A 131 14.32 5.18 -1.76
C LEU A 131 15.79 5.31 -2.11
N ASP A 132 16.45 6.27 -1.47
CA ASP A 132 17.89 6.44 -1.54
C ASP A 132 18.48 6.44 -0.14
N ARG A 133 19.67 5.88 -0.02
CA ARG A 133 20.47 5.93 1.21
C ARG A 133 21.69 6.81 0.98
N ARG A 134 21.89 7.78 1.87
CA ARG A 134 23.02 8.71 1.84
C ARG A 134 24.24 8.12 2.54
N ASP A 135 25.40 8.75 2.31
CA ASP A 135 26.68 8.35 2.90
C ASP A 135 26.69 8.44 4.44
N ASP A 136 25.83 9.30 5.01
CA ASP A 136 25.61 9.41 6.47
C ASP A 136 24.67 8.34 7.03
N GLY A 137 24.21 7.41 6.18
CA GLY A 137 23.29 6.34 6.52
C GLY A 137 21.81 6.76 6.48
N ALA A 138 21.50 8.04 6.24
CA ALA A 138 20.13 8.52 6.22
C ALA A 138 19.34 8.00 5.02
N VAL A 139 18.07 7.69 5.26
CA VAL A 139 17.14 7.25 4.23
C VAL A 139 16.34 8.45 3.74
N THR A 140 16.19 8.54 2.43
CA THR A 140 15.33 9.52 1.77
C THR A 140 14.33 8.82 0.87
N MET A 141 13.15 9.41 0.70
CA MET A 141 12.13 8.97 -0.26
C MET A 141 11.77 10.16 -1.14
N GLY A 142 11.97 10.05 -2.45
CA GLY A 142 11.76 11.18 -3.36
C GLY A 142 12.69 12.37 -3.13
N GLY A 143 13.91 12.08 -2.67
CA GLY A 143 14.90 13.09 -2.27
C GLY A 143 14.56 13.85 -0.97
N GLN A 144 13.47 13.50 -0.27
CA GLN A 144 13.11 14.08 1.02
C GLN A 144 13.47 13.14 2.17
N TRP A 145 13.81 13.71 3.33
CA TRP A 145 14.19 12.95 4.52
C TRP A 145 13.05 12.06 5.03
N LEU A 146 13.39 10.81 5.30
CA LEU A 146 12.53 9.81 5.90
C LEU A 146 13.20 9.29 7.19
N ASN A 147 12.67 9.69 8.33
CA ASN A 147 13.13 9.21 9.63
C ASN A 147 12.27 8.02 10.04
N ILE A 148 12.87 6.84 10.17
CA ILE A 148 12.16 5.64 10.64
C ILE A 148 12.46 5.47 12.13
N TYR A 149 11.42 5.40 12.94
CA TYR A 149 11.55 5.34 14.39
C TYR A 149 11.52 3.89 14.89
N THR A 150 12.50 3.55 15.71
CA THR A 150 12.37 2.46 16.66
C THR A 150 11.57 2.92 17.88
N ARG A 151 11.14 1.98 18.71
CA ARG A 151 10.50 2.30 20.00
C ARG A 151 11.34 3.23 20.88
N ASP A 152 12.67 3.10 20.80
CA ASP A 152 13.62 3.86 21.62
C ASP A 152 13.98 5.23 21.01
N THR A 153 13.81 5.39 19.70
CA THR A 153 14.12 6.65 18.98
C THR A 153 12.88 7.49 18.68
N LEU A 154 11.68 6.93 18.88
CA LEU A 154 10.44 7.69 18.78
C LEU A 154 10.38 8.75 19.90
N PRO A 155 10.23 10.04 19.59
CA PRO A 155 10.17 11.08 20.61
C PRO A 155 9.06 10.79 21.63
N ALA A 156 9.40 10.75 22.92
CA ALA A 156 8.42 10.47 23.98
C ALA A 156 7.32 11.54 24.03
N VAL A 157 7.70 12.80 23.76
CA VAL A 157 6.82 13.96 23.75
C VAL A 157 6.95 14.66 22.40
N LYS A 158 5.83 15.12 21.85
CA LYS A 158 5.84 16.01 20.70
C LYS A 158 6.00 17.45 21.18
N ASP A 159 7.12 18.07 20.82
CA ASP A 159 7.59 19.37 21.35
C ASP A 159 6.51 20.46 21.33
N TYR A 160 5.64 20.44 20.30
CA TYR A 160 4.61 21.47 20.12
C TYR A 160 3.39 21.34 21.03
N PHE A 161 2.96 20.10 21.35
CA PHE A 161 1.73 19.87 22.11
C PHE A 161 1.98 19.42 23.55
N LYS A 162 3.24 19.14 23.91
CA LYS A 162 3.62 18.51 25.18
C LYS A 162 2.81 17.24 25.48
N GLN A 163 2.38 16.55 24.42
CA GLN A 163 1.62 15.31 24.50
C GLN A 163 2.51 14.13 24.11
N GLU A 164 2.22 12.97 24.70
CA GLU A 164 2.85 11.71 24.28
C GLU A 164 2.69 11.53 22.78
N HIS A 165 3.74 11.05 22.11
CA HIS A 165 3.62 10.73 20.69
C HIS A 165 2.53 9.66 20.52
N PRO A 166 1.46 9.90 19.75
CA PRO A 166 0.30 9.00 19.70
C PRO A 166 0.63 7.61 19.15
N PHE A 167 1.70 7.47 18.35
CA PHE A 167 2.17 6.16 17.89
C PHE A 167 3.05 5.41 18.88
N LEU A 168 3.39 5.99 20.03
CA LEU A 168 4.20 5.33 21.05
C LEU A 168 3.51 4.06 21.59
N LYS A 169 2.19 4.10 21.74
CA LYS A 169 1.38 2.97 22.23
C LYS A 169 1.02 1.96 21.15
N SER A 170 1.01 2.39 19.89
CA SER A 170 0.61 1.57 18.74
C SER A 170 1.77 1.21 17.81
N SER A 171 3.01 1.36 18.29
CA SER A 171 4.20 1.11 17.47
C SER A 171 4.28 -0.37 17.12
N ASP A 172 4.23 -0.66 15.83
CA ASP A 172 4.43 -1.99 15.28
C ASP A 172 5.90 -2.11 14.83
N PRO A 173 6.71 -3.00 15.43
CA PRO A 173 8.11 -3.17 14.99
C PRO A 173 8.23 -3.71 13.57
N GLU A 174 7.20 -4.40 13.04
CA GLU A 174 7.16 -4.86 11.65
C GLU A 174 6.73 -3.75 10.68
N ASN A 175 6.14 -2.65 11.19
CA ASN A 175 5.79 -1.46 10.42
C ASN A 175 6.05 -0.19 11.25
N PRO A 176 7.34 0.12 11.52
CA PRO A 176 7.69 1.13 12.50
C PRO A 176 7.16 2.51 12.11
N PRO A 177 6.71 3.32 13.09
CA PRO A 177 6.36 4.71 12.84
C PRO A 177 7.49 5.44 12.12
N CYS A 178 7.14 6.38 11.26
CA CYS A 178 8.14 7.18 10.57
C CYS A 178 7.71 8.63 10.44
N SER A 179 8.66 9.51 10.17
CA SER A 179 8.41 10.90 9.84
C SER A 179 8.92 11.17 8.44
N TYR A 180 8.09 11.82 7.62
CA TYR A 180 8.45 12.23 6.28
C TYR A 180 8.34 13.76 6.14
N MET A 181 9.36 14.37 5.53
CA MET A 181 9.41 15.82 5.34
C MET A 181 8.86 16.20 3.97
N TYR A 182 7.72 16.89 3.93
CA TYR A 182 7.21 17.48 2.69
C TYR A 182 7.78 18.88 2.51
N ARG A 183 8.31 19.14 1.30
CA ARG A 183 8.86 20.45 0.92
C ARG A 183 7.92 21.63 1.26
N ASN A 184 6.62 21.46 1.05
CA ASN A 184 5.63 22.53 1.23
C ASN A 184 4.75 22.37 2.48
N PHE A 185 4.68 21.17 3.06
CA PHE A 185 3.76 20.85 4.17
C PHE A 185 4.47 20.54 5.49
N GLY A 186 5.79 20.68 5.53
CA GLY A 186 6.58 20.39 6.71
C GLY A 186 6.62 18.90 7.06
N ARG A 187 6.93 18.62 8.30
CA ARG A 187 7.08 17.27 8.85
C ARG A 187 5.71 16.63 9.08
N ARG A 188 5.55 15.36 8.67
CA ARG A 188 4.38 14.53 9.03
C ARG A 188 4.84 13.24 9.65
N ASP A 189 4.14 12.79 10.69
CA ASP A 189 4.41 11.52 11.35
C ASP A 189 3.37 10.48 10.89
N TYR A 190 3.80 9.24 10.73
CA TYR A 190 3.00 8.12 10.22
C TYR A 190 3.01 6.97 11.19
N ALA A 191 1.88 6.26 11.28
CA ALA A 191 1.78 5.10 12.16
C ALA A 191 2.72 3.97 11.73
N GLY A 192 3.06 3.93 10.43
CA GLY A 192 4.07 3.03 9.87
C GLY A 192 4.64 3.53 8.55
N PHE A 193 5.74 2.93 8.11
CA PHE A 193 6.38 3.24 6.82
C PHE A 193 5.45 3.03 5.62
N HIS A 194 4.66 1.95 5.60
CA HIS A 194 3.70 1.71 4.52
C HIS A 194 2.66 2.84 4.39
N ASP A 195 2.28 3.45 5.51
CA ASP A 195 1.33 4.58 5.53
C ASP A 195 1.95 5.82 4.88
N ALA A 196 3.25 6.04 5.06
CA ALA A 196 3.99 7.12 4.41
C ALA A 196 4.02 6.91 2.89
N VAL A 197 4.37 5.69 2.44
CA VAL A 197 4.37 5.32 1.02
C VAL A 197 2.99 5.53 0.39
N LEU A 198 1.94 4.98 1.00
CA LEU A 198 0.58 5.09 0.48
C LEU A 198 0.04 6.53 0.49
N LEU A 199 0.43 7.36 1.45
CA LEU A 199 -0.02 8.76 1.50
C LEU A 199 0.69 9.59 0.46
N HIS A 200 2.01 9.37 0.34
CA HIS A 200 2.83 10.03 -0.66
C HIS A 200 2.29 9.78 -2.06
N MET A 201 1.95 8.52 -2.37
CA MET A 201 1.18 8.18 -3.58
C MET A 201 -0.05 9.09 -3.68
N GLY A 202 -1.02 8.97 -2.78
CA GLY A 202 -2.30 9.70 -2.84
C GLY A 202 -2.24 11.22 -2.62
N SER A 203 -1.06 11.83 -2.55
CA SER A 203 -0.87 13.27 -2.35
C SER A 203 -0.45 14.02 -3.61
N GLY A 204 -0.22 13.31 -4.73
CA GLY A 204 0.03 13.92 -6.02
C GLY A 204 -1.16 14.75 -6.50
N PHE A 205 -1.09 16.07 -6.29
CA PHE A 205 -2.08 17.08 -6.67
C PHE A 205 -2.16 17.32 -8.20
N GLY A 206 -1.75 16.36 -9.02
CA GLY A 206 -1.66 16.49 -10.49
C GLY A 206 -2.50 15.45 -11.22
N ASP A 207 -3.59 15.92 -11.82
CA ASP A 207 -4.17 15.52 -13.11
C ASP A 207 -4.67 14.09 -13.39
N LYS A 208 -4.61 13.13 -12.46
CA LYS A 208 -5.38 11.88 -12.61
C LYS A 208 -6.57 11.86 -11.66
N GLU A 209 -7.71 12.19 -12.25
CA GLU A 209 -9.12 12.19 -11.79
C GLU A 209 -9.45 11.34 -10.53
N CYS A 210 -8.99 11.81 -9.36
CA CYS A 210 -9.55 11.36 -8.08
C CYS A 210 -10.83 12.16 -7.82
N HIS A 211 -11.97 11.50 -7.91
CA HIS A 211 -13.27 12.12 -7.74
C HIS A 211 -13.76 12.01 -6.31
N ASN A 212 -14.22 13.12 -5.74
CA ASN A 212 -14.92 13.13 -4.46
C ASN A 212 -16.40 12.84 -4.71
N VAL A 213 -16.81 11.59 -4.49
CA VAL A 213 -18.17 11.12 -4.77
C VAL A 213 -19.14 11.59 -3.70
N LEU A 214 -18.72 11.49 -2.45
CA LEU A 214 -19.50 11.84 -1.27
C LEU A 214 -18.57 12.41 -0.21
N GLY A 215 -18.85 13.62 0.26
CA GLY A 215 -18.13 14.21 1.39
C GLY A 215 -19.07 14.55 2.52
N THR A 216 -18.82 14.11 3.74
CA THR A 216 -19.48 14.66 4.92
C THR A 216 -18.46 15.40 5.77
N GLY A 217 -18.89 16.53 6.32
CA GLY A 217 -18.09 17.34 7.21
C GLY A 217 -19.02 18.07 8.15
N SER A 218 -18.75 17.99 9.44
CA SER A 218 -19.42 18.89 10.38
C SER A 218 -18.76 20.26 10.31
N LYS A 219 -19.61 21.29 10.26
CA LYS A 219 -19.18 22.61 10.72
C LYS A 219 -18.77 22.47 12.17
N ILE A 220 -17.82 23.29 12.58
CA ILE A 220 -17.39 23.41 13.96
C ILE A 220 -18.65 23.52 14.85
N PRO A 221 -18.88 22.56 15.78
CA PRO A 221 -20.05 22.60 16.64
C PRO A 221 -20.02 23.90 17.45
N LYS A 222 -21.17 24.59 17.52
CA LYS A 222 -21.30 25.67 18.52
C LYS A 222 -21.22 25.03 19.91
N LYS A 223 -20.75 25.77 20.93
CA LYS A 223 -20.48 25.25 22.30
C LYS A 223 -21.64 24.46 22.95
N GLU A 224 -22.85 24.56 22.43
CA GLU A 224 -24.08 23.95 22.97
C GLU A 224 -24.66 22.85 22.08
N GLU A 225 -24.04 22.55 20.94
CA GLU A 225 -24.57 21.56 19.99
C GLU A 225 -24.12 20.15 20.39
N THR A 226 -25.08 19.21 20.46
CA THR A 226 -24.78 17.82 20.76
C THR A 226 -24.01 17.18 19.61
N VAL A 227 -22.97 16.41 19.94
CA VAL A 227 -22.18 15.68 18.92
C VAL A 227 -23.10 14.68 18.22
N SER A 228 -23.18 14.76 16.89
CA SER A 228 -24.02 13.84 16.13
C SER A 228 -23.48 12.42 16.19
N PHE A 229 -24.35 11.41 16.19
CA PHE A 229 -23.96 9.98 16.12
C PHE A 229 -22.99 9.71 14.95
N ARG A 230 -23.20 10.40 13.83
CA ARG A 230 -22.31 10.35 12.66
C ARG A 230 -20.89 10.80 13.01
N ASP A 231 -20.74 11.93 13.69
CA ASP A 231 -19.43 12.49 14.00
C ASP A 231 -18.70 11.66 15.06
N GLN A 232 -19.45 11.12 16.03
CA GLN A 232 -18.92 10.13 16.97
C GLN A 232 -18.40 8.91 16.21
N ARG A 233 -19.18 8.36 15.27
CA ARG A 233 -18.75 7.21 14.47
C ARG A 233 -17.52 7.51 13.62
N ILE A 234 -17.44 8.68 12.99
CA ILE A 234 -16.24 9.10 12.24
C ILE A 234 -15.02 9.18 13.19
N ALA A 235 -15.19 9.72 14.40
CA ALA A 235 -14.11 9.79 15.38
C ALA A 235 -13.64 8.38 15.81
N GLU A 236 -14.57 7.47 16.06
CA GLU A 236 -14.27 6.06 16.34
C GLU A 236 -13.51 5.42 15.18
N LEU A 237 -13.99 5.57 13.94
CA LEU A 237 -13.32 5.06 12.74
C LEU A 237 -11.92 5.63 12.54
N VAL A 238 -11.65 6.86 12.97
CA VAL A 238 -10.29 7.42 12.93
C VAL A 238 -9.41 6.84 14.03
N ALA A 239 -9.94 6.60 15.22
CA ALA A 239 -9.19 6.10 16.38
C ALA A 239 -9.00 4.58 16.42
N GLN A 240 -9.87 3.80 15.77
CA GLN A 240 -9.96 2.34 15.91
C GLN A 240 -8.79 1.59 15.24
N MET A 241 -8.07 0.73 15.97
CA MET A 241 -7.02 -0.14 15.40
C MET A 241 -7.28 -1.61 15.77
N PRO A 242 -7.35 -2.56 14.82
CA PRO A 242 -7.44 -2.36 13.37
C PRO A 242 -8.81 -1.75 12.97
N PRO A 243 -8.88 -1.10 11.81
CA PRO A 243 -10.13 -0.56 11.30
C PRO A 243 -11.13 -1.68 11.02
N PRO A 244 -12.43 -1.37 10.99
CA PRO A 244 -13.42 -2.34 10.57
C PRO A 244 -13.22 -2.68 9.09
N TRP A 245 -13.80 -3.81 8.67
CA TRP A 245 -13.90 -4.26 7.27
C TRP A 245 -12.68 -5.00 6.68
N HIS A 246 -11.66 -5.34 7.48
CA HIS A 246 -10.51 -6.15 7.05
C HIS A 246 -9.75 -5.61 5.81
N ARG A 247 -9.74 -4.29 5.63
CA ARG A 247 -9.10 -3.61 4.48
C ARG A 247 -7.77 -2.94 4.82
N ILE A 248 -6.97 -2.63 3.79
CA ILE A 248 -5.75 -1.82 3.97
C ILE A 248 -6.13 -0.43 4.44
N THR A 249 -5.42 0.00 5.47
CA THR A 249 -5.66 1.28 6.10
C THR A 249 -4.37 1.96 6.42
N MET A 250 -4.35 3.26 6.17
CA MET A 250 -3.26 4.14 6.45
C MET A 250 -3.66 5.14 7.51
N THR A 251 -2.77 5.39 8.45
CA THR A 251 -2.97 6.41 9.49
C THR A 251 -1.78 7.36 9.52
N CYS A 252 -2.05 8.63 9.28
CA CYS A 252 -1.07 9.70 9.32
C CYS A 252 -1.50 10.78 10.31
N LEU A 253 -0.55 11.31 11.05
CA LEU A 253 -0.69 12.57 11.75
C LEU A 253 -0.10 13.66 10.87
N CYS A 254 -0.94 14.61 10.49
CA CYS A 254 -0.44 15.80 9.84
C CYS A 254 0.29 16.64 10.92
N GLY A 255 1.57 16.93 10.71
CA GLY A 255 2.44 17.49 11.73
C GLY A 255 2.53 19.02 11.77
N GLU A 256 2.94 19.47 12.95
CA GLU A 256 3.61 20.70 13.42
C GLU A 256 3.23 22.11 12.98
N ARG A 257 2.64 22.36 11.81
CA ARG A 257 2.26 23.76 11.57
C ARG A 257 1.07 24.12 12.44
N GLU A 258 1.22 25.19 13.23
CA GLU A 258 0.12 25.86 13.94
C GLU A 258 -1.06 26.18 13.01
N ASP A 259 -0.78 26.38 11.71
CA ASP A 259 -1.78 26.70 10.69
C ASP A 259 -2.52 25.47 10.12
N THR A 260 -1.99 24.25 10.29
CA THR A 260 -2.62 23.06 9.72
C THR A 260 -3.69 22.55 10.68
N GLU A 261 -4.95 22.82 10.35
CA GLU A 261 -6.10 22.39 11.14
C GLU A 261 -6.22 20.86 11.28
N VAL A 262 -5.48 20.01 10.58
CA VAL A 262 -5.71 18.55 10.60
C VAL A 262 -4.87 17.87 11.68
N LYS A 263 -5.50 17.32 12.72
CA LYS A 263 -4.83 16.57 13.78
C LYS A 263 -4.46 15.15 13.33
N GLN A 264 -5.38 14.49 12.65
CA GLN A 264 -5.20 13.13 12.18
C GLN A 264 -5.92 12.93 10.85
N LEU A 265 -5.25 12.25 9.93
CA LEU A 265 -5.76 11.86 8.63
C LEU A 265 -5.65 10.35 8.50
N ARG A 266 -6.75 9.71 8.13
CA ARG A 266 -6.82 8.28 7.89
C ARG A 266 -7.35 8.01 6.51
N ARG A 267 -6.76 7.05 5.80
CA ARG A 267 -7.28 6.55 4.53
C ARG A 267 -7.57 5.06 4.64
N LEU A 268 -8.76 4.65 4.20
CA LEU A 268 -9.18 3.24 4.21
C LEU A 268 -9.53 2.85 2.77
N TYR A 269 -8.74 1.98 2.16
CA TYR A 269 -8.99 1.52 0.80
C TYR A 269 -10.11 0.48 0.82
N LEU A 270 -11.14 0.68 0.00
CA LEU A 270 -12.27 -0.26 -0.08
C LEU A 270 -12.14 -1.21 -1.27
N CYS A 271 -11.42 -0.80 -2.31
CA CYS A 271 -11.10 -1.57 -3.52
C CYS A 271 -9.86 -0.95 -4.19
N GLY A 272 -9.10 -1.76 -4.92
CA GLY A 272 -7.85 -1.41 -5.59
C GLY A 272 -6.63 -2.13 -4.98
N ASP A 273 -6.84 -3.00 -3.99
CA ASP A 273 -5.83 -3.84 -3.35
C ASP A 273 -5.70 -5.23 -3.98
N ASP A 274 -6.58 -5.58 -4.92
CA ASP A 274 -6.46 -6.76 -5.76
C ASP A 274 -5.94 -6.43 -7.16
N PRO A 275 -5.05 -7.25 -7.76
CA PRO A 275 -4.57 -7.04 -9.13
C PRO A 275 -5.70 -7.06 -10.18
N ASN A 276 -6.83 -7.71 -9.88
CA ASN A 276 -7.99 -7.80 -10.77
C ASN A 276 -9.00 -6.65 -10.57
N ASP A 277 -8.82 -5.81 -9.56
CA ASP A 277 -9.67 -4.64 -9.41
C ASP A 277 -9.53 -3.74 -10.65
N SER A 278 -10.65 -3.18 -11.11
CA SER A 278 -10.69 -2.30 -12.28
C SER A 278 -10.56 -0.82 -11.93
N PHE A 279 -10.64 -0.47 -10.64
CA PHE A 279 -10.50 0.89 -10.14
C PHE A 279 -10.02 0.89 -8.69
N LEU A 280 -9.76 2.09 -8.18
CA LEU A 280 -9.36 2.34 -6.79
C LEU A 280 -10.42 3.20 -6.11
N THR A 281 -10.85 2.82 -4.92
CA THR A 281 -11.71 3.67 -4.07
C THR A 281 -11.28 3.60 -2.61
N TYR A 282 -11.37 4.74 -1.93
CA TYR A 282 -10.98 4.85 -0.53
C TYR A 282 -11.79 5.91 0.22
N LEU A 283 -11.94 5.68 1.52
CA LEU A 283 -12.42 6.66 2.46
C LEU A 283 -11.24 7.51 2.95
N GLN A 284 -11.43 8.82 3.01
CA GLN A 284 -10.52 9.74 3.66
C GLN A 284 -11.23 10.35 4.88
N CYS A 285 -10.79 9.96 6.06
CA CYS A 285 -11.34 10.40 7.34
C CYS A 285 -10.35 11.38 7.96
N ALA A 286 -10.83 12.51 8.47
CA ALA A 286 -9.97 13.49 9.11
C ALA A 286 -10.63 14.05 10.37
N THR A 287 -9.80 14.26 11.39
CA THR A 287 -10.14 15.10 12.54
C THR A 287 -9.39 16.41 12.43
N ARG A 288 -10.11 17.52 12.54
CA ARG A 288 -9.56 18.88 12.51
C ARG A 288 -9.65 19.56 13.88
N GLY A 289 -8.71 20.46 14.14
CA GLY A 289 -8.80 21.59 15.07
C GLY A 289 -7.91 21.48 16.30
N VAL A 290 -7.11 22.52 16.58
CA VAL A 290 -6.47 22.75 17.89
C VAL A 290 -7.54 23.01 18.97
N PHE A 291 -8.68 23.59 18.59
CA PHE A 291 -9.72 24.02 19.52
C PHE A 291 -11.08 23.32 19.39
N GLN A 292 -11.48 22.83 18.20
CA GLN A 292 -12.80 22.21 17.99
C GLN A 292 -12.73 21.11 16.93
N ASP A 293 -13.12 19.91 17.36
CA ASP A 293 -12.95 18.59 16.73
C ASP A 293 -13.78 18.35 15.44
N ALA A 294 -13.65 19.19 14.41
CA ALA A 294 -14.39 18.96 13.18
C ALA A 294 -14.03 17.60 12.55
N LYS A 295 -15.06 16.82 12.21
CA LYS A 295 -14.93 15.46 11.65
C LYS A 295 -15.35 15.49 10.20
N MET A 296 -14.52 14.92 9.34
CA MET A 296 -14.80 14.81 7.91
C MET A 296 -14.59 13.38 7.45
N MET A 297 -15.41 12.93 6.51
CA MET A 297 -15.20 11.71 5.77
C MET A 297 -15.56 11.92 4.30
N TYR A 298 -14.65 11.53 3.41
CA TYR A 298 -14.82 11.62 1.96
C TYR A 298 -14.68 10.24 1.34
N LEU A 299 -15.62 9.85 0.47
CA LEU A 299 -15.50 8.71 -0.42
C LEU A 299 -14.87 9.20 -1.73
N ASN A 300 -13.66 8.72 -2.01
CA ASN A 300 -12.88 9.10 -3.17
C ASN A 300 -12.76 7.91 -4.11
N THR A 301 -12.74 8.16 -5.42
CA THR A 301 -12.62 7.10 -6.42
C THR A 301 -11.82 7.51 -7.64
N PHE A 302 -11.26 6.50 -8.30
CA PHE A 302 -10.68 6.55 -9.64
C PHE A 302 -11.51 5.77 -10.65
N GLU A 303 -12.73 5.35 -10.29
CA GLU A 303 -13.70 4.82 -11.25
C GLU A 303 -13.93 5.84 -12.36
N THR A 304 -13.84 5.40 -13.62
CA THR A 304 -14.17 6.25 -14.75
C THR A 304 -15.63 6.68 -14.65
N PRO A 305 -15.92 7.99 -14.57
CA PRO A 305 -17.29 8.46 -14.43
C PRO A 305 -18.15 8.08 -15.64
N LEU A 306 -19.38 7.63 -15.39
CA LEU A 306 -20.37 7.50 -16.44
C LEU A 306 -20.63 8.86 -17.11
N PRO A 307 -20.85 8.90 -18.44
CA PRO A 307 -21.19 10.13 -19.13
C PRO A 307 -22.46 10.73 -18.52
N PRO A 308 -22.53 12.06 -18.33
CA PRO A 308 -23.74 12.67 -17.82
C PRO A 308 -24.90 12.53 -18.83
N PRO A 309 -26.17 12.53 -18.37
CA PRO A 309 -27.31 12.60 -19.27
C PRO A 309 -27.21 13.84 -20.17
N GLY A 310 -27.13 13.64 -21.48
CA GLY A 310 -27.00 14.74 -22.45
C GLY A 310 -25.57 15.18 -22.79
N GLY A 311 -24.53 14.46 -22.33
CA GLY A 311 -23.13 14.75 -22.69
C GLY A 311 -22.45 15.81 -21.80
N TRP A 312 -21.14 15.97 -21.99
CA TRP A 312 -20.24 16.66 -21.05
C TRP A 312 -20.41 18.18 -20.96
N GLU A 313 -21.25 18.78 -21.79
CA GLU A 313 -21.33 20.24 -21.95
C GLU A 313 -22.06 20.97 -20.80
N LEU A 314 -22.70 20.26 -19.85
CA LEU A 314 -23.69 20.89 -18.96
C LEU A 314 -23.54 20.64 -17.44
N TRP A 315 -22.55 19.90 -16.93
CA TRP A 315 -22.59 19.50 -15.51
C TRP A 315 -21.24 19.52 -14.77
N PRO A 316 -21.06 20.43 -13.78
CA PRO A 316 -19.97 20.37 -12.83
C PRO A 316 -20.24 19.43 -11.63
N ASP A 317 -21.39 18.75 -11.58
CA ASP A 317 -21.79 17.96 -10.42
C ASP A 317 -21.28 16.51 -10.52
N TRP A 318 -20.23 16.19 -9.77
CA TRP A 318 -19.74 14.83 -9.49
C TRP A 318 -20.74 14.06 -8.60
N LYS A 319 -21.89 13.70 -9.18
CA LYS A 319 -22.95 12.97 -8.47
C LYS A 319 -22.57 11.50 -8.24
N PRO A 320 -23.00 10.88 -7.13
CA PRO A 320 -22.81 9.44 -6.88
C PRO A 320 -23.31 8.52 -8.00
N SER A 321 -24.37 8.91 -8.72
CA SER A 321 -24.90 8.14 -9.85
C SER A 321 -23.92 7.98 -11.02
N ARG A 322 -22.86 8.80 -11.08
CA ARG A 322 -21.80 8.67 -12.08
C ARG A 322 -20.74 7.63 -11.73
N PHE A 323 -20.76 7.14 -10.49
CA PHE A 323 -19.77 6.20 -9.93
C PHE A 323 -20.48 5.01 -9.25
N PRO A 324 -21.31 4.26 -9.99
CA PRO A 324 -22.12 3.19 -9.40
C PRO A 324 -21.26 2.10 -8.75
N ALA A 325 -20.13 1.72 -9.35
CA ALA A 325 -19.28 0.66 -8.80
C ALA A 325 -18.67 1.08 -7.45
N THR A 326 -18.26 2.35 -7.34
CA THR A 326 -17.77 2.95 -6.09
C THR A 326 -18.82 2.91 -4.99
N VAL A 327 -20.06 3.31 -5.30
CA VAL A 327 -21.16 3.32 -4.33
C VAL A 327 -21.51 1.89 -3.90
N GLU A 328 -21.52 0.94 -4.83
CA GLU A 328 -21.78 -0.47 -4.55
C GLU A 328 -20.73 -1.05 -3.61
N VAL A 329 -19.44 -0.87 -3.92
CA VAL A 329 -18.33 -1.29 -3.06
C VAL A 329 -18.46 -0.65 -1.69
N ALA A 330 -18.69 0.66 -1.61
CA ALA A 330 -18.80 1.35 -0.33
C ALA A 330 -19.97 0.83 0.53
N ARG A 331 -21.15 0.59 -0.07
CA ARG A 331 -22.30 -0.02 0.62
C ARG A 331 -21.98 -1.42 1.13
N ARG A 332 -21.35 -2.26 0.29
CA ARG A 332 -20.99 -3.64 0.64
C ARG A 332 -19.98 -3.70 1.77
N GLU A 333 -18.90 -2.93 1.68
CA GLU A 333 -17.81 -2.99 2.65
C GLU A 333 -18.18 -2.32 3.98
N MET A 334 -18.86 -1.16 3.94
CA MET A 334 -19.18 -0.40 5.15
C MET A 334 -20.46 -0.87 5.85
N GLY A 335 -21.39 -1.51 5.14
CA GLY A 335 -22.69 -1.92 5.67
C GLY A 335 -23.46 -0.74 6.27
N SER A 336 -23.92 -0.88 7.52
CA SER A 336 -24.70 0.17 8.21
C SER A 336 -23.95 1.49 8.39
N ASP A 337 -22.62 1.47 8.41
CA ASP A 337 -21.83 2.70 8.50
C ASP A 337 -21.99 3.56 7.24
N PHE A 338 -22.24 2.96 6.07
CA PHE A 338 -22.52 3.72 4.85
C PHE A 338 -23.77 4.60 5.00
N ASP A 339 -24.87 4.02 5.49
CA ASP A 339 -26.15 4.72 5.64
C ASP A 339 -26.09 5.78 6.73
N LEU A 340 -25.39 5.50 7.83
CA LEU A 340 -25.17 6.46 8.90
C LEU A 340 -24.34 7.67 8.45
N ILE A 341 -23.29 7.44 7.65
CA ILE A 341 -22.32 8.47 7.29
C ILE A 341 -22.76 9.25 6.05
N PHE A 342 -23.24 8.55 5.03
CA PHE A 342 -23.53 9.10 3.71
C PHE A 342 -25.01 9.04 3.32
N GLY A 343 -25.86 8.33 4.06
CA GLY A 343 -27.24 8.04 3.63
C GLY A 343 -28.08 9.28 3.33
N GLU A 344 -27.94 10.36 4.12
CA GLU A 344 -28.65 11.62 3.82
C GLU A 344 -28.19 12.24 2.50
N LYS A 345 -26.88 12.29 2.25
CA LYS A 345 -26.33 12.83 1.00
C LYS A 345 -26.70 11.96 -0.20
N MET A 346 -26.69 10.64 -0.01
CA MET A 346 -27.09 9.68 -1.04
C MET A 346 -28.56 9.87 -1.42
N ARG A 347 -29.49 9.90 -0.44
CA ARG A 347 -30.92 10.13 -0.71
C ARG A 347 -31.18 11.46 -1.42
N ARG A 348 -30.48 12.53 -1.03
CA ARG A 348 -30.58 13.85 -1.69
C ARG A 348 -30.06 13.81 -3.12
N ALA A 349 -29.02 13.03 -3.40
CA ALA A 349 -28.50 12.86 -4.75
C ALA A 349 -29.46 12.04 -5.63
N GLU A 350 -30.04 10.96 -5.07
CA GLU A 350 -31.02 10.10 -5.74
C GLU A 350 -32.33 10.83 -6.04
N ALA A 351 -32.80 11.70 -5.15
CA ALA A 351 -34.05 12.48 -5.34
C ALA A 351 -33.95 13.60 -6.40
N ARG A 352 -32.76 13.86 -6.94
CA ARG A 352 -32.49 14.89 -7.97
C ARG A 352 -32.27 14.30 -9.37
N VAL A 353 -32.39 12.99 -9.51
CA VAL A 353 -32.47 12.27 -10.78
C VAL A 353 -33.94 12.20 -11.18
#